data_AF-A0A6M0L3D6-F1
#
_entry.id   AF-A0A6M0L3D6-F1
#
_cell.length_a   1.000
_cell.length_b   1.000
_cell.length_c   1.000
_cell.angle_alpha   90.00
_cell.angle_beta   90.00
_cell.angle_gamma   90.00
#
_symmetry.space_group_name_H-M   'P 1'
#
loop_
_entity.id
_entity.type
_entity.pdbx_description
1 polymer ?
#
loop_
_entity_poly.entity_id
_entity_poly.type
_entity_poly.pdbx_seq_one_letter_code
_entity_poly.pdbx_strand_id
1 'polypeptide(L)'
;MKRKKIERTLLLLSALILLGGCSNPVENADNPIVQEEKKALLTPEEVASKLVDSLKNGDEITSLMSEHIVFIFKSDDRCDGNTKGTVANLASKSIDFPFKIKVTTDGKGWADKVVCKDKKMASTYEMEFELRKKLTDWDRFEGSKYDKTTNSIEIWGGGASDYMRAFLKKETNQNVIYKLEYNIEDPG
;
A
#
# COMPACT_ATOMS: atom_id res chain seq x y z
N MET A 1 -0.03 -0.51 51.06
CA MET A 1 -1.29 -1.10 51.60
C MET A 1 -2.42 -0.72 50.66
N LYS A 2 -3.26 -1.55 50.05
CA LYS A 2 -3.59 -2.99 50.14
C LYS A 2 -4.01 -3.44 48.72
N ARG A 3 -3.55 -4.64 48.31
CA ARG A 3 -4.02 -5.36 47.11
C ARG A 3 -5.45 -5.87 47.37
N LYS A 4 -6.36 -5.75 46.39
CA LYS A 4 -7.64 -6.49 46.41
C LYS A 4 -7.52 -7.70 45.49
N LYS A 5 -7.38 -8.85 46.14
CA LYS A 5 -7.52 -10.22 45.64
C LYS A 5 -8.99 -10.45 45.27
N ILE A 6 -9.26 -11.05 44.11
CA ILE A 6 -10.56 -11.68 43.84
C ILE A 6 -10.29 -13.18 43.74
N GLU A 7 -10.64 -13.87 44.81
CA GLU A 7 -10.81 -15.33 44.89
C GLU A 7 -12.32 -15.60 44.91
N ARG A 8 -12.85 -16.43 44.00
CA ARG A 8 -14.04 -17.26 44.20
C ARG A 8 -13.88 -18.51 43.31
N THR A 9 -13.46 -19.64 43.86
CA THR A 9 -14.26 -20.69 44.53
C THR A 9 -14.78 -21.74 43.54
N LEU A 10 -14.19 -22.92 43.72
CA LEU A 10 -14.53 -24.26 43.25
C LEU A 10 -16.03 -24.61 43.31
N LEU A 11 -16.48 -25.44 42.36
CA LEU A 11 -17.45 -26.51 42.65
C LEU A 11 -17.13 -27.72 41.76
N LEU A 12 -16.67 -28.79 42.43
CA LEU A 12 -16.68 -30.15 41.91
C LEU A 12 -18.13 -30.62 41.74
N LEU A 13 -18.42 -31.37 40.68
CA LEU A 13 -19.35 -32.48 40.79
C LEU A 13 -18.81 -33.66 39.99
N SER A 14 -18.46 -34.72 40.73
CA SER A 14 -18.14 -36.04 40.22
C SER A 14 -19.44 -36.77 39.88
N ALA A 15 -19.49 -37.42 38.72
CA ALA A 15 -20.46 -38.48 38.45
C ALA A 15 -19.75 -39.65 37.79
N LEU A 16 -19.67 -40.74 38.55
CA LEU A 16 -19.14 -42.05 38.20
C LEU A 16 -20.31 -42.88 37.64
N ILE A 17 -20.21 -43.39 36.41
CA ILE A 17 -21.09 -44.46 35.91
C ILE A 17 -20.19 -45.53 35.26
N LEU A 18 -20.34 -46.76 35.74
CA LEU A 18 -19.64 -47.98 35.33
C LEU A 18 -20.46 -48.78 34.30
N LEU A 19 -19.72 -49.29 33.31
CA LEU A 19 -19.83 -50.58 32.60
C LEU A 19 -21.05 -50.92 31.73
N GLY A 20 -20.74 -51.26 30.47
CA GLY A 20 -21.57 -52.08 29.58
C GLY A 20 -20.95 -52.11 28.19
N GLY A 21 -20.24 -53.19 27.86
CA GLY A 21 -19.52 -53.33 26.59
C GLY A 21 -20.41 -53.58 25.38
N CYS A 22 -19.90 -53.19 24.21
CA CYS A 22 -20.07 -53.87 22.93
C CYS A 22 -19.07 -53.26 21.93
N SER A 23 -18.32 -54.13 21.27
CA SER A 23 -17.34 -53.86 20.22
C SER A 23 -17.92 -53.02 19.08
N ASN A 24 -17.14 -52.06 18.56
CA ASN A 24 -17.08 -51.70 17.13
C ASN A 24 -15.89 -50.75 16.83
N PRO A 25 -15.46 -50.68 15.56
CA PRO A 25 -14.06 -50.51 15.18
C PRO A 25 -13.62 -49.06 15.00
N VAL A 26 -12.30 -48.87 15.12
CA VAL A 26 -11.43 -47.90 14.45
C VAL A 26 -12.17 -46.79 13.69
N GLU A 27 -12.27 -45.62 14.30
CA GLU A 27 -12.53 -44.38 13.58
C GLU A 27 -11.23 -43.58 13.59
N ASN A 28 -10.54 -43.60 12.44
CA ASN A 28 -9.39 -42.75 12.18
C ASN A 28 -9.84 -41.29 12.37
N ALA A 29 -9.23 -40.61 13.33
CA ALA A 29 -9.23 -39.16 13.38
C ALA A 29 -8.39 -38.66 12.20
N ASP A 30 -9.00 -38.59 11.02
CA ASP A 30 -8.49 -37.85 9.88
C ASP A 30 -8.48 -36.37 10.27
N ASN A 31 -7.35 -35.97 10.84
CA ASN A 31 -7.00 -34.59 11.05
C ASN A 31 -6.98 -33.95 9.65
N PRO A 32 -7.86 -32.98 9.32
CA PRO A 32 -7.80 -32.34 8.02
C PRO A 32 -6.46 -31.62 7.95
N ILE A 33 -5.56 -32.15 7.12
CA ILE A 33 -4.35 -31.46 6.70
C ILE A 33 -4.86 -30.20 6.02
N VAL A 34 -4.87 -29.09 6.76
CA VAL A 34 -5.06 -27.75 6.21
C VAL A 34 -3.94 -27.58 5.22
N GLN A 35 -4.24 -27.82 3.95
CA GLN A 35 -3.34 -27.49 2.87
C GLN A 35 -3.25 -25.97 2.89
N GLU A 36 -2.20 -25.45 3.52
CA GLU A 36 -1.79 -24.06 3.33
C GLU A 36 -1.68 -23.86 1.81
N GLU A 37 -2.67 -23.17 1.25
CA GLU A 37 -2.65 -22.79 -0.16
C GLU A 37 -1.35 -22.04 -0.39
N LYS A 38 -0.44 -22.70 -1.10
CA LYS A 38 0.87 -22.17 -1.43
C LYS A 38 0.63 -21.00 -2.39
N LYS A 39 0.44 -19.80 -1.83
CA LYS A 39 0.14 -18.57 -2.57
C LYS A 39 1.14 -18.46 -3.72
N ALA A 40 0.62 -18.52 -4.95
CA ALA A 40 1.45 -18.53 -6.14
C ALA A 40 2.39 -17.31 -6.15
N LEU A 41 3.67 -17.57 -6.40
CA LEU A 41 4.72 -16.57 -6.51
C LEU A 41 4.39 -15.60 -7.65
N LEU A 42 4.15 -14.32 -7.34
CA LEU A 42 3.99 -13.30 -8.37
C LEU A 42 5.36 -12.88 -8.92
N THR A 43 5.53 -13.05 -10.22
CA THR A 43 6.58 -12.44 -11.02
C THR A 43 6.44 -10.91 -11.03
N PRO A 44 7.51 -10.15 -11.31
CA PRO A 44 7.42 -8.69 -11.47
C PRO A 44 6.33 -8.26 -12.46
N GLU A 45 6.18 -9.00 -13.56
CA GLU A 45 5.19 -8.75 -14.60
C GLU A 45 3.75 -8.99 -14.10
N GLU A 46 3.53 -10.04 -13.29
CA GLU A 46 2.22 -10.27 -12.66
C GLU A 46 1.89 -9.20 -11.61
N VAL A 47 2.89 -8.72 -10.85
CA VAL A 47 2.68 -7.58 -9.94
C VAL A 47 2.31 -6.32 -10.73
N ALA A 48 2.98 -6.06 -11.86
CA ALA A 48 2.68 -4.93 -12.73
C ALA A 48 1.24 -4.98 -13.25
N SER A 49 0.82 -6.13 -13.82
CA SER A 49 -0.53 -6.31 -14.33
C SER A 49 -1.58 -6.09 -13.24
N LYS A 50 -1.41 -6.75 -12.08
CA LYS A 50 -2.34 -6.62 -10.96
C LYS A 50 -2.40 -5.20 -10.41
N LEU A 51 -1.27 -4.50 -10.36
CA LEU A 51 -1.22 -3.11 -9.90
C LEU A 51 -2.01 -2.21 -10.86
N VAL A 52 -1.75 -2.31 -12.17
CA VAL A 52 -2.49 -1.54 -13.18
C VAL A 52 -4.00 -1.82 -13.11
N ASP A 53 -4.39 -3.09 -13.05
CA ASP A 53 -5.80 -3.49 -12.95
C ASP A 53 -6.45 -2.93 -11.69
N SER A 54 -5.77 -3.03 -10.54
CA SER A 54 -6.29 -2.54 -9.26
C SER A 54 -6.48 -1.02 -9.28
N LEU A 55 -5.49 -0.26 -9.79
CA LEU A 55 -5.58 1.20 -9.88
C LEU A 55 -6.72 1.62 -10.81
N LYS A 56 -6.87 0.95 -11.95
CA LYS A 56 -7.92 1.22 -12.94
C LYS A 56 -9.32 0.96 -12.38
N ASN A 57 -9.49 -0.11 -11.60
CA ASN A 57 -10.78 -0.49 -11.03
C ASN A 57 -11.09 0.21 -9.70
N GLY A 58 -10.10 0.90 -9.11
CA GLY A 58 -10.20 1.42 -7.75
C GLY A 58 -10.21 0.31 -6.69
N ASP A 59 -9.52 -0.80 -6.93
CA ASP A 59 -9.31 -1.83 -5.91
C ASP A 59 -8.19 -1.42 -4.95
N GLU A 60 -8.15 -2.02 -3.76
CA GLU A 60 -7.06 -1.81 -2.82
C GLU A 60 -5.75 -2.44 -3.32
N ILE A 61 -4.65 -1.66 -3.27
CA ILE A 61 -3.34 -2.13 -3.75
C ILE A 61 -2.45 -2.68 -2.63
N THR A 62 -2.86 -2.56 -1.37
CA THR A 62 -2.12 -3.03 -0.19
C THR A 62 -1.64 -4.48 -0.32
N SER A 63 -2.42 -5.35 -0.97
CA SER A 63 -2.07 -6.78 -1.12
C SER A 63 -0.81 -7.05 -1.95
N LEU A 64 -0.37 -6.06 -2.74
CA LEU A 64 0.84 -6.10 -3.59
C LEU A 64 2.06 -5.49 -2.89
N MET A 65 1.90 -4.98 -1.67
CA MET A 65 2.90 -4.18 -0.97
C MET A 65 3.58 -4.94 0.16
N SER A 66 4.76 -4.46 0.52
CA SER A 66 5.40 -4.78 1.80
C SER A 66 4.54 -4.26 2.95
N GLU A 67 4.74 -4.74 4.18
CA GLU A 67 4.01 -4.22 5.35
C GLU A 67 4.21 -2.70 5.53
N HIS A 68 5.43 -2.23 5.28
CA HIS A 68 5.79 -0.82 5.28
C HIS A 68 6.48 -0.45 3.96
N ILE A 69 6.15 0.73 3.44
CA ILE A 69 6.70 1.25 2.20
C ILE A 69 7.31 2.65 2.36
N VAL A 70 8.17 3.01 1.41
CA VAL A 70 8.57 4.40 1.18
C VAL A 70 7.60 5.02 0.19
N PHE A 71 6.94 6.11 0.57
CA PHE A 71 6.14 6.91 -0.37
C PHE A 71 6.87 8.20 -0.72
N ILE A 72 6.92 8.55 -2.01
CA ILE A 72 7.51 9.80 -2.50
C ILE A 72 6.47 10.52 -3.36
N PHE A 73 6.26 11.80 -3.08
CA PHE A 73 5.47 12.70 -3.90
C PHE A 73 6.39 13.69 -4.60
N LYS A 74 6.18 13.89 -5.90
CA LYS A 74 6.81 14.96 -6.68
C LYS A 74 5.74 15.64 -7.54
N SER A 75 5.82 16.95 -7.63
CA SER A 75 5.02 17.76 -8.54
C SER A 75 5.92 18.84 -9.11
N ASP A 76 5.84 19.08 -10.41
CA ASP A 76 6.37 20.30 -11.03
C ASP A 76 5.20 21.13 -11.54
N ASP A 77 5.02 22.32 -10.96
CA ASP A 77 3.92 23.23 -11.27
C ASP A 77 4.48 24.52 -11.85
N ARG A 78 3.92 25.02 -12.96
CA ARG A 78 4.43 26.21 -13.63
C ARG A 78 4.42 27.47 -12.75
N CYS A 79 3.54 27.56 -11.75
CA CYS A 79 3.41 28.71 -10.86
C CYS A 79 4.25 28.56 -9.58
N ASP A 80 4.21 27.38 -8.97
CA ASP A 80 4.80 27.10 -7.66
C ASP A 80 6.20 26.47 -7.76
N GLY A 81 6.56 25.90 -8.91
CA GLY A 81 7.80 25.17 -9.12
C GLY A 81 7.74 23.74 -8.59
N ASN A 82 8.90 23.24 -8.16
CA ASN A 82 9.04 21.85 -7.77
C ASN A 82 8.61 21.65 -6.32
N THR A 83 7.63 20.77 -6.11
CA THR A 83 7.16 20.33 -4.79
C THR A 83 7.53 18.86 -4.57
N LYS A 84 8.16 18.54 -3.43
CA LYS A 84 8.61 17.18 -3.09
C LYS A 84 8.30 16.81 -1.65
N GLY A 85 7.96 15.55 -1.40
CA GLY A 85 7.78 14.99 -0.06
C GLY A 85 8.08 13.50 0.00
N THR A 86 8.46 13.01 1.18
CA THR A 86 8.79 11.59 1.40
C THR A 86 8.27 11.11 2.75
N VAL A 87 7.69 9.91 2.78
CA VAL A 87 7.33 9.16 3.99
C VAL A 87 8.05 7.82 3.96
N ALA A 88 9.06 7.63 4.82
CA ALA A 88 9.98 6.48 4.71
C ALA A 88 9.44 5.16 5.28
N ASN A 89 8.43 5.19 6.13
CA ASN A 89 7.89 4.01 6.82
C ASN A 89 6.35 4.08 6.88
N LEU A 90 5.72 4.32 5.72
CA LEU A 90 4.27 4.36 5.62
C LEU A 90 3.75 2.92 5.72
N ALA A 91 2.85 2.65 6.67
CA ALA A 91 2.13 1.38 6.70
C ALA A 91 1.37 1.21 5.37
N SER A 92 1.51 0.08 4.69
CA SER A 92 0.97 -0.08 3.34
C SER A 92 -0.54 0.13 3.26
N LYS A 93 -1.27 -0.31 4.28
CA LYS A 93 -2.71 -0.05 4.43
C LYS A 93 -3.08 1.43 4.29
N SER A 94 -2.19 2.34 4.72
CA SER A 94 -2.45 3.78 4.65
C SER A 94 -2.43 4.32 3.21
N ILE A 95 -1.90 3.60 2.22
CA ILE A 95 -1.85 4.10 0.84
C ILE A 95 -3.24 4.20 0.21
N ASP A 96 -4.14 3.31 0.63
CA ASP A 96 -5.51 3.21 0.12
C ASP A 96 -6.46 4.23 0.78
N PHE A 97 -5.97 4.99 1.79
CA PHE A 97 -6.71 5.99 2.57
C PHE A 97 -5.99 7.35 2.61
N PRO A 98 -6.64 8.43 3.07
CA PRO A 98 -5.97 9.71 3.28
C PRO A 98 -4.87 9.63 4.34
N PHE A 99 -3.70 10.19 4.05
CA PHE A 99 -2.61 10.36 5.02
C PHE A 99 -1.92 11.72 4.86
N LYS A 100 -1.24 12.18 5.92
CA LYS A 100 -0.48 13.43 5.88
C LYS A 100 0.93 13.20 5.36
N ILE A 101 1.39 14.11 4.51
CA ILE A 101 2.77 14.17 4.03
C ILE A 101 3.29 15.61 4.16
N LYS A 102 4.50 15.73 4.70
CA LYS A 102 5.24 17.00 4.72
C LYS A 102 5.93 17.19 3.37
N VAL A 103 5.61 18.29 2.70
CA VAL A 103 6.15 18.64 1.39
C VAL A 103 6.89 19.97 1.43
N THR A 104 7.86 20.12 0.55
CA THR A 104 8.60 21.37 0.33
C THR A 104 8.47 21.79 -1.11
N THR A 105 8.00 23.01 -1.34
CA THR A 105 8.06 23.69 -2.65
C THR A 105 9.29 24.59 -2.71
N ASP A 106 9.95 24.66 -3.86
CA ASP A 106 11.08 25.56 -4.07
C ASP A 106 10.68 26.99 -4.47
N GLY A 107 9.40 27.22 -4.82
CA GLY A 107 8.91 28.52 -5.26
C GLY A 107 9.50 28.99 -6.58
N LYS A 108 10.08 28.08 -7.39
CA LYS A 108 10.78 28.41 -8.64
C LYS A 108 9.94 28.13 -9.88
N GLY A 109 8.63 28.36 -9.81
CA GLY A 109 7.74 28.27 -10.96
C GLY A 109 8.22 29.17 -12.11
N TRP A 110 8.13 28.67 -13.34
CA TRP A 110 8.70 29.30 -14.54
C TRP A 110 7.71 30.19 -15.30
N ALA A 111 6.40 30.05 -15.09
CA ALA A 111 5.40 30.89 -15.75
C ALA A 111 5.48 32.35 -15.30
N ASP A 112 5.05 33.29 -16.13
CA ASP A 112 5.11 34.72 -15.81
C ASP A 112 3.95 35.18 -14.91
N LYS A 113 3.96 36.48 -14.55
CA LYS A 113 2.91 37.07 -13.69
C LYS A 113 1.56 37.26 -14.38
N VAL A 114 1.49 37.12 -15.71
CA VAL A 114 0.24 37.20 -16.46
C VAL A 114 -0.54 35.90 -16.26
N VAL A 115 0.16 34.77 -16.24
CA VAL A 115 -0.41 33.44 -15.99
C VAL A 115 -0.57 33.16 -14.49
N CYS A 116 0.45 33.46 -13.69
CA CYS A 116 0.48 33.16 -12.26
C CYS A 116 0.53 34.46 -11.44
N LYS A 117 -0.64 34.91 -10.95
CA LYS A 117 -0.75 36.15 -10.18
C LYS A 117 0.10 36.13 -8.90
N ASP A 118 0.12 34.97 -8.23
CA ASP A 118 0.80 34.77 -6.96
C ASP A 118 1.71 33.54 -7.05
N LYS A 119 2.98 33.75 -7.43
CA LYS A 119 3.99 32.69 -7.29
C LYS A 119 4.18 32.38 -5.82
N LYS A 120 4.10 31.12 -5.43
CA LYS A 120 4.43 30.74 -4.06
C LYS A 120 5.92 30.92 -3.80
N MET A 121 6.23 31.41 -2.60
CA MET A 121 7.58 31.37 -2.09
C MET A 121 7.93 29.95 -1.66
N ALA A 122 9.23 29.65 -1.66
CA ALA A 122 9.75 28.41 -1.08
C ALA A 122 9.19 28.23 0.34
N SER A 123 8.57 27.08 0.58
CA SER A 123 7.89 26.82 1.84
C SER A 123 7.77 25.33 2.09
N THR A 124 7.59 24.98 3.36
CA THR A 124 7.35 23.61 3.79
C THR A 124 6.04 23.57 4.54
N TYR A 125 5.16 22.64 4.18
CA TYR A 125 3.84 22.51 4.77
C TYR A 125 3.40 21.05 4.78
N GLU A 126 2.39 20.74 5.58
CA GLU A 126 1.73 19.44 5.55
C GLU A 126 0.54 19.48 4.59
N MET A 127 0.44 18.46 3.75
CA MET A 127 -0.73 18.25 2.91
C MET A 127 -1.34 16.88 3.19
N GLU A 128 -2.63 16.76 2.91
CA GLU A 128 -3.29 15.47 2.84
C GLU A 128 -3.10 14.88 1.45
N PHE A 129 -2.62 13.63 1.39
CA PHE A 129 -2.53 12.85 0.18
C PHE A 129 -3.58 11.75 0.22
N GLU A 130 -4.29 11.58 -0.89
CA GLU A 130 -5.30 10.54 -1.08
C GLU A 130 -5.15 9.99 -2.49
N LEU A 131 -4.65 8.75 -2.62
CA LEU A 131 -4.33 8.15 -3.92
C LEU A 131 -5.56 8.13 -4.83
N ARG A 132 -6.68 7.62 -4.35
CA ARG A 132 -7.93 7.48 -5.14
C ARG A 132 -8.39 8.81 -5.73
N LYS A 133 -8.33 9.88 -4.94
CA LYS A 133 -8.65 11.24 -5.40
C LYS A 133 -7.67 11.77 -6.43
N LYS A 134 -6.39 11.37 -6.36
CA LYS A 134 -5.38 11.75 -7.37
C LYS A 134 -5.58 11.03 -8.70
N LEU A 135 -6.12 9.81 -8.67
CA LEU A 135 -6.37 8.99 -9.85
C LEU A 135 -7.70 9.30 -10.56
N THR A 136 -8.59 10.14 -10.01
CA THR A 136 -9.89 10.43 -10.65
C THR A 136 -9.76 11.13 -11.99
N ASP A 137 -8.69 11.89 -12.16
CA ASP A 137 -8.41 12.68 -13.36
C ASP A 137 -7.48 11.94 -14.34
N TRP A 138 -7.15 10.68 -14.05
CA TRP A 138 -6.36 9.84 -14.95
C TRP A 138 -7.20 9.40 -16.15
N ASP A 139 -6.69 9.67 -17.36
CA ASP A 139 -7.37 9.31 -18.61
C ASP A 139 -6.94 7.94 -19.14
N ARG A 140 -5.83 7.40 -18.62
CA ARG A 140 -5.32 6.07 -18.94
C ARG A 140 -4.63 5.42 -17.75
N PHE A 141 -4.34 4.14 -17.90
CA PHE A 141 -3.60 3.33 -16.93
C PHE A 141 -2.63 2.43 -17.71
N GLU A 142 -1.57 3.02 -18.23
CA GLU A 142 -0.61 2.33 -19.11
C GLU A 142 0.65 1.94 -18.33
N GLY A 143 0.79 0.66 -18.03
CA GLY A 143 1.99 0.12 -17.40
C GLY A 143 3.15 -0.05 -18.38
N SER A 144 4.33 0.40 -17.99
CA SER A 144 5.59 0.08 -18.67
C SER A 144 5.91 -1.41 -18.52
N LYS A 145 6.83 -1.90 -19.36
CA LYS A 145 7.52 -3.15 -19.03
C LYS A 145 8.32 -2.98 -17.75
N TYR A 146 8.51 -4.08 -17.02
CA TYR A 146 9.37 -4.12 -15.85
C TYR A 146 10.80 -3.72 -16.21
N ASP A 147 11.33 -2.70 -15.54
CA ASP A 147 12.71 -2.26 -15.67
C ASP A 147 13.59 -2.99 -14.67
N LYS A 148 14.44 -3.90 -15.18
CA LYS A 148 15.40 -4.67 -14.40
C LYS A 148 16.51 -3.82 -13.79
N THR A 149 16.82 -2.66 -14.39
CA THR A 149 17.89 -1.76 -13.94
C THR A 149 17.51 -1.10 -12.62
N THR A 150 16.29 -0.56 -12.57
CA THR A 150 15.76 0.15 -11.40
C THR A 150 14.89 -0.73 -10.51
N ASN A 151 14.62 -1.97 -10.95
CA ASN A 151 13.70 -2.90 -10.33
C ASN A 151 12.32 -2.25 -10.10
N SER A 152 11.77 -1.65 -11.17
CA SER A 152 10.56 -0.85 -11.07
C SER A 152 9.61 -1.01 -12.26
N ILE A 153 8.39 -0.58 -12.05
CA ILE A 153 7.31 -0.48 -13.04
C ILE A 153 6.82 0.96 -13.02
N GLU A 154 6.65 1.55 -14.19
CA GLU A 154 6.06 2.88 -14.34
C GLU A 154 4.65 2.76 -14.90
N ILE A 155 3.73 3.61 -14.44
CA ILE A 155 2.33 3.58 -14.82
C ILE A 155 1.92 5.00 -15.18
N TRP A 156 1.57 5.20 -16.44
CA TRP A 156 1.18 6.49 -16.99
C TRP A 156 -0.33 6.68 -16.87
N GLY A 157 -0.73 7.90 -16.49
CA GLY A 157 -2.00 8.13 -15.82
C GLY A 157 -2.79 9.35 -16.28
N GLY A 158 -2.45 10.51 -15.73
CA GLY A 158 -3.16 11.79 -15.90
C GLY A 158 -2.51 12.66 -16.97
N GLY A 159 -3.25 12.95 -18.04
CA GLY A 159 -2.75 13.77 -19.14
C GLY A 159 -1.46 13.20 -19.74
N ALA A 160 -0.65 14.02 -20.41
CA ALA A 160 0.58 13.54 -21.04
C ALA A 160 1.74 13.26 -20.05
N SER A 161 1.57 13.58 -18.76
CA SER A 161 2.71 13.90 -17.89
C SER A 161 2.63 13.32 -16.47
N ASP A 162 1.46 12.93 -15.96
CA ASP A 162 1.38 12.30 -14.63
C ASP A 162 1.69 10.79 -14.71
N TYR A 163 2.50 10.32 -13.78
CA TYR A 163 2.85 8.90 -13.67
C TYR A 163 3.17 8.48 -12.24
N MET A 164 3.03 7.18 -12.00
CA MET A 164 3.43 6.54 -10.78
C MET A 164 4.52 5.50 -11.07
N ARG A 165 5.52 5.39 -10.19
CA ARG A 165 6.56 4.37 -10.28
C ARG A 165 6.57 3.49 -9.04
N ALA A 166 6.36 2.20 -9.23
CA ALA A 166 6.37 1.19 -8.19
C ALA A 166 7.69 0.41 -8.22
N PHE A 167 8.41 0.39 -7.11
CA PHE A 167 9.69 -0.30 -6.99
C PHE A 167 9.48 -1.60 -6.23
N LEU A 168 10.04 -2.66 -6.78
CA LEU A 168 9.86 -4.00 -6.28
C LEU A 168 11.06 -4.44 -5.45
N LYS A 169 10.81 -5.31 -4.49
CA LYS A 169 11.84 -6.13 -3.85
C LYS A 169 11.30 -7.54 -3.66
N LYS A 170 12.20 -8.48 -3.45
CA LYS A 170 11.82 -9.86 -3.14
C LYS A 170 11.64 -10.01 -1.63
N GLU A 171 10.46 -10.45 -1.19
CA GLU A 171 10.19 -10.84 0.20
C GLU A 171 9.79 -12.31 0.23
N THR A 172 10.54 -13.12 0.98
CA THR A 172 10.39 -14.58 1.13
C THR A 172 10.20 -15.29 -0.22
N ASN A 173 8.95 -15.33 -0.70
CA ASN A 173 8.51 -15.99 -1.92
C ASN A 173 7.58 -15.10 -2.78
N GLN A 174 7.76 -13.79 -2.86
CA GLN A 174 7.04 -12.96 -3.83
C GLN A 174 7.77 -11.64 -4.09
N ASN A 175 7.51 -11.05 -5.26
CA ASN A 175 7.85 -9.65 -5.47
C ASN A 175 6.77 -8.80 -4.82
N VAL A 176 7.20 -7.79 -4.07
CA VAL A 176 6.30 -6.84 -3.41
C VAL A 176 6.78 -5.42 -3.69
N ILE A 177 5.83 -4.48 -3.71
CA ILE A 177 6.12 -3.06 -3.80
C ILE A 177 6.64 -2.60 -2.43
N TYR A 178 7.81 -1.97 -2.40
CA TYR A 178 8.38 -1.41 -1.16
C TYR A 178 8.58 0.10 -1.23
N LYS A 179 8.51 0.67 -2.43
CA LYS A 179 8.54 2.11 -2.64
C LYS A 179 7.59 2.49 -3.76
N LEU A 180 6.84 3.57 -3.55
CA LEU A 180 5.93 4.14 -4.52
C LEU A 180 6.26 5.62 -4.71
N GLU A 181 6.46 6.03 -5.97
CA GLU A 181 6.68 7.43 -6.34
C GLU A 181 5.49 7.92 -7.16
N TYR A 182 4.81 8.97 -6.72
CA TYR A 182 3.75 9.65 -7.47
C TYR A 182 4.30 10.97 -8.02
N ASN A 183 4.28 11.14 -9.34
CA ASN A 183 4.84 12.30 -10.02
C ASN A 183 3.73 13.00 -10.81
N ILE A 184 3.62 14.30 -10.60
CA ILE A 184 2.80 15.22 -11.39
C ILE A 184 3.75 16.11 -12.17
N GLU A 185 3.56 16.21 -13.47
CA GLU A 185 4.37 17.09 -14.31
C GLU A 185 3.45 18.03 -15.09
N ASP A 186 3.78 19.31 -15.12
CA ASP A 186 3.10 20.28 -15.96
C ASP A 186 3.50 20.06 -17.44
N PRO A 187 2.56 19.79 -18.37
CA PRO A 187 2.89 19.48 -19.76
C PRO A 187 3.37 20.69 -20.60
N GLY A 188 3.35 21.92 -20.05
CA GLY A 188 3.72 23.16 -20.76
C GLY A 188 2.57 24.14 -20.94
#